data_AF-A0A7V2N358-F1
#
_entry.id   AF-A0A7V2N358-F1
#
_cell.length_a   1.000
_cell.length_b   1.000
_cell.length_c   1.000
_cell.angle_alpha   90.00
_cell.angle_beta   90.00
_cell.angle_gamma   90.00
#
_symmetry.space_group_name_H-M   'P 1'
#
loop_
_entity.id
_entity.type
_entity.pdbx_description
1 polymer ?
#
loop_
_entity_poly.entity_id
_entity_poly.type
_entity_poly.pdbx_seq_one_letter_code
_entity_poly.pdbx_strand_id
1 'polypeptide(L)'
;MAGMNIAYRGPCLPEICDDNADCPHGWYCATAEGDCDGKGECRERPVACPEVWDPVCGCDNQTYGNACFAAMAGVNVAYRGPCIPPGPTTVMIEPRVMPDDVHTGPSGVPQLRILWSEPVRFAAEDVNVVDESGVPVEYVAEGTDTAMMTLRFAAALSRDRYVITIADTVTGLDSELPIDGDDDGRAGGDAVIVLEHRRRADFTGDNRIDLEDLARFAEDWLRIE
;
A
#
# COMPACT_ATOMS: atom_id res chain seq x y z
N MET A 1 -19.14 44.25 -44.07
CA MET A 1 -19.23 44.02 -42.62
C MET A 1 -19.42 42.52 -42.42
N ALA A 2 -18.45 41.83 -41.83
CA ALA A 2 -18.67 40.44 -41.45
C ALA A 2 -19.51 40.43 -40.18
N GLY A 3 -20.69 39.83 -40.23
CA GLY A 3 -21.53 39.62 -39.05
C GLY A 3 -20.92 38.50 -38.20
N MET A 4 -20.72 38.76 -36.92
CA MET A 4 -20.28 37.74 -35.97
C MET A 4 -21.51 37.22 -35.25
N ASN A 5 -21.75 35.91 -35.35
CA ASN A 5 -22.87 35.23 -34.69
C ASN A 5 -22.37 34.50 -33.44
N ILE A 6 -23.24 34.31 -32.46
CA ILE A 6 -22.97 33.49 -31.28
C ILE A 6 -23.11 32.02 -31.69
N ALA A 7 -22.03 31.24 -31.58
CA ALA A 7 -22.03 29.81 -31.89
C ALA A 7 -22.85 29.01 -30.86
N TYR A 8 -22.67 29.29 -29.57
CA TYR A 8 -23.46 28.76 -28.46
C TYR A 8 -23.38 29.69 -27.24
N ARG A 9 -24.28 29.50 -26.28
CA ARG A 9 -24.25 30.22 -25.00
C ARG A 9 -23.39 29.44 -24.00
N GLY A 10 -22.42 30.11 -23.38
CA GLY A 10 -21.49 29.50 -22.43
C GLY A 10 -20.06 29.99 -22.64
N PRO A 11 -19.10 29.57 -21.79
CA PRO A 11 -17.68 29.80 -22.04
C PRO A 11 -17.24 29.05 -23.30
N CYS A 12 -16.28 29.59 -24.04
CA CYS A 12 -15.66 28.85 -25.15
C CYS A 12 -14.85 27.69 -24.55
N LEU A 13 -15.36 26.45 -24.66
CA LEU A 13 -14.67 25.26 -24.17
C LEU A 13 -13.78 24.67 -25.28
N PRO A 14 -12.54 24.25 -24.97
CA PRO A 14 -11.78 23.42 -25.89
C PRO A 14 -12.47 22.05 -26.04
N GLU A 15 -12.39 21.44 -27.24
CA GLU A 15 -12.98 20.11 -27.48
C GLU A 15 -12.34 19.02 -26.63
N ILE A 16 -11.09 19.21 -26.20
CA ILE A 16 -10.29 18.31 -25.39
C ILE A 16 -9.45 19.16 -24.43
N CYS A 17 -9.27 18.71 -23.19
CA CYS A 17 -8.34 19.29 -22.23
C CYS A 17 -7.26 18.29 -21.84
N ASP A 18 -6.10 18.81 -21.47
CA ASP A 18 -4.98 18.05 -20.94
C ASP A 18 -4.96 18.10 -19.42
N ASP A 19 -5.31 19.27 -18.86
CA ASP A 19 -5.38 19.50 -17.43
C ASP A 19 -6.46 20.53 -17.05
N ASN A 20 -6.58 20.80 -15.75
CA ASN A 20 -7.57 21.75 -15.22
C ASN A 20 -7.33 23.20 -15.66
N ALA A 21 -6.13 23.58 -16.10
CA ALA A 21 -5.80 24.94 -16.54
C ALA A 21 -6.34 25.25 -17.95
N ASP A 22 -6.62 24.22 -18.75
CA ASP A 22 -7.29 24.36 -20.04
C ASP A 22 -8.78 24.70 -19.90
N CYS A 23 -9.34 24.49 -18.71
CA CYS A 23 -10.75 24.69 -18.43
C CYS A 23 -11.05 26.03 -17.73
N PRO A 24 -12.25 26.60 -17.94
CA PRO A 24 -12.67 27.80 -17.21
C PRO A 24 -12.69 27.61 -15.69
N HIS A 25 -12.65 28.72 -14.93
CA HIS A 25 -12.81 28.66 -13.48
C HIS A 25 -14.13 27.99 -13.07
N GLY A 26 -14.06 27.09 -12.09
CA GLY A 26 -15.20 26.27 -11.65
C GLY A 26 -15.44 25.03 -12.51
N TRP A 27 -14.58 24.77 -13.50
CA TRP A 27 -14.58 23.56 -14.31
C TRP A 27 -13.32 22.74 -14.00
N TYR A 28 -13.31 21.49 -14.44
CA TYR A 28 -12.16 20.60 -14.35
C TYR A 28 -12.11 19.72 -15.60
N CYS A 29 -10.91 19.21 -15.89
CA CYS A 29 -10.71 18.31 -17.01
C CYS A 29 -11.14 16.89 -16.60
N ALA A 30 -12.32 16.47 -17.05
CA ALA A 30 -12.89 15.19 -16.69
C ALA A 30 -12.42 14.09 -17.64
N THR A 31 -11.72 13.10 -17.10
CA THR A 31 -11.24 11.92 -17.85
C THR A 31 -12.11 10.70 -17.57
N ALA A 32 -11.83 9.59 -18.26
CA ALA A 32 -12.46 8.31 -17.95
C ALA A 32 -11.96 7.78 -16.59
N GLU A 33 -12.80 7.01 -15.89
CA GLU A 33 -12.40 6.32 -14.65
C GLU A 33 -11.16 5.45 -14.91
N GLY A 34 -10.11 5.62 -14.10
CA GLY A 34 -8.83 4.91 -14.26
C GLY A 34 -7.85 5.51 -15.28
N ASP A 35 -8.23 6.61 -15.95
CA ASP A 35 -7.38 7.30 -16.93
C ASP A 35 -6.88 8.64 -16.38
N CYS A 36 -6.02 8.58 -15.36
CA CYS A 36 -5.55 9.77 -14.61
C CYS A 36 -4.71 10.74 -15.44
N ASP A 37 -3.97 10.22 -16.43
CA ASP A 37 -3.15 11.00 -17.37
C ASP A 37 -3.84 11.18 -18.73
N GLY A 38 -5.10 10.80 -18.81
CA GLY A 38 -5.92 10.82 -20.01
C GLY A 38 -6.25 12.23 -20.48
N LYS A 39 -6.55 12.35 -21.78
CA LYS A 39 -7.16 13.55 -22.33
C LYS A 39 -8.64 13.57 -21.95
N GLY A 40 -9.11 14.70 -21.43
CA GLY A 40 -10.47 14.82 -20.89
C GLY A 40 -11.35 15.80 -21.65
N GLU A 41 -12.55 15.99 -21.11
CA GLU A 41 -13.48 17.04 -21.51
C GLU A 41 -13.68 18.01 -20.34
N CYS A 42 -13.70 19.31 -20.60
CA CYS A 42 -14.02 20.27 -19.55
C CYS A 42 -15.45 20.06 -19.06
N ARG A 43 -15.61 19.76 -17.77
CA ARG A 43 -16.91 19.63 -17.09
C ARG A 43 -17.00 20.58 -15.90
N GLU A 44 -18.20 21.08 -15.65
CA GLU A 44 -18.47 21.94 -14.50
C GLU A 44 -18.32 21.15 -13.20
N ARG A 45 -17.66 21.75 -12.21
CA ARG A 45 -17.51 21.16 -10.87
C ARG A 45 -18.86 21.24 -10.15
N PRO A 46 -19.36 20.14 -9.57
CA PRO A 46 -20.57 20.19 -8.74
C PRO A 46 -20.40 21.16 -7.56
N VAL A 47 -21.44 21.96 -7.30
CA VAL A 47 -21.48 22.86 -6.13
C VAL A 47 -22.15 22.23 -4.91
N ALA A 48 -22.83 21.11 -5.10
CA ALA A 48 -23.46 20.33 -4.05
C ALA A 48 -23.40 18.84 -4.41
N CYS A 49 -23.15 18.00 -3.41
CA CYS A 49 -23.07 16.56 -3.57
C CYS A 49 -23.97 15.86 -2.55
N PRO A 50 -24.54 14.70 -2.91
CA PRO A 50 -25.27 13.90 -1.95
C PRO A 50 -24.33 13.38 -0.86
N GLU A 51 -24.80 13.34 0.39
CA GLU A 51 -24.09 12.74 1.54
C GLU A 51 -24.22 11.21 1.55
N VAL A 52 -24.09 10.59 0.37
CA VAL A 52 -24.07 9.13 0.22
C VAL A 52 -22.62 8.66 0.30
N TRP A 53 -22.36 7.70 1.17
CA TRP A 53 -21.07 7.04 1.26
C TRP A 53 -20.93 5.97 0.18
N ASP A 54 -20.18 6.30 -0.88
CA ASP A 54 -19.83 5.43 -2.01
C ASP A 54 -18.38 5.75 -2.43
N PRO A 55 -17.39 5.35 -1.60
CA PRO A 55 -16.04 5.92 -1.65
C PRO A 55 -15.33 5.64 -2.97
N VAL A 56 -14.51 6.60 -3.38
CA VAL A 56 -13.67 6.51 -4.58
C VAL A 56 -12.26 7.00 -4.29
N CYS A 57 -11.27 6.45 -4.98
CA CYS A 57 -9.90 6.93 -4.94
C CYS A 57 -9.69 7.94 -6.07
N GLY A 58 -9.30 9.16 -5.72
CA GLY A 58 -8.93 10.19 -6.68
C GLY A 58 -7.57 9.91 -7.31
N CYS A 59 -7.33 10.48 -8.49
CA CYS A 59 -6.01 10.49 -9.14
C CYS A 59 -4.95 11.30 -8.36
N ASP A 60 -5.36 11.99 -7.30
CA ASP A 60 -4.52 12.65 -6.30
C ASP A 60 -4.24 11.77 -5.07
N ASN A 61 -4.55 10.48 -5.14
CA ASN A 61 -4.42 9.50 -4.07
C ASN A 61 -5.23 9.83 -2.79
N GLN A 62 -6.25 10.69 -2.88
CA GLN A 62 -7.16 10.96 -1.77
C GLN A 62 -8.47 10.18 -1.90
N THR A 63 -8.96 9.66 -0.77
CA THR A 63 -10.28 9.04 -0.72
C THR A 63 -11.37 10.11 -0.63
N TYR A 64 -12.27 10.11 -1.59
CA TYR A 64 -13.47 10.96 -1.56
C TYR A 64 -14.68 10.12 -1.15
N GLY A 65 -15.58 10.69 -0.36
CA GLY A 65 -16.77 9.98 0.13
C GLY A 65 -17.71 9.52 -0.99
N ASN A 66 -17.63 10.16 -2.17
CA ASN A 66 -18.16 9.68 -3.43
C ASN A 66 -17.57 10.42 -4.64
N ALA A 67 -17.85 9.93 -5.85
CA ALA A 67 -17.40 10.53 -7.11
C ALA A 67 -17.83 11.99 -7.30
N CYS A 68 -18.95 12.43 -6.70
CA CYS A 68 -19.36 13.82 -6.76
C CYS A 68 -18.39 14.71 -5.95
N PHE A 69 -18.01 14.29 -4.74
CA PHE A 69 -17.03 15.02 -3.93
C PHE A 69 -15.66 15.10 -4.62
N ALA A 70 -15.24 14.04 -5.32
CA ALA A 70 -14.03 14.07 -6.16
C ALA A 70 -14.13 15.11 -7.29
N ALA A 71 -15.23 15.09 -8.04
CA ALA A 71 -15.49 16.07 -9.11
C ALA A 71 -15.61 17.51 -8.59
N MET A 72 -16.13 17.72 -7.38
CA MET A 72 -16.19 19.02 -6.72
C MET A 72 -14.79 19.58 -6.42
N ALA A 73 -13.87 18.72 -5.97
CA ALA A 73 -12.45 19.04 -5.85
C ALA A 73 -11.75 19.20 -7.22
N GLY A 74 -12.41 18.73 -8.29
CA GLY A 74 -11.91 18.69 -9.67
C GLY A 74 -10.82 17.66 -9.88
N VAL A 75 -11.01 16.51 -9.23
CA VAL A 75 -10.13 15.36 -9.25
C VAL A 75 -10.85 14.22 -9.97
N ASN A 76 -10.14 13.57 -10.90
CA ASN A 76 -10.64 12.39 -11.61
C ASN A 76 -10.57 11.16 -10.70
N VAL A 77 -11.45 10.19 -10.95
CA VAL A 77 -11.48 8.94 -10.18
C VAL A 77 -10.50 7.95 -10.81
N ALA A 78 -9.54 7.49 -10.02
CA ALA A 78 -8.63 6.42 -10.39
C ALA A 78 -9.35 5.07 -10.36
N TYR A 79 -10.04 4.76 -9.26
CA TYR A 79 -10.84 3.54 -9.13
C TYR A 79 -11.92 3.68 -8.05
N ARG A 80 -12.90 2.79 -8.09
CA ARG A 80 -13.95 2.67 -7.06
C ARG A 80 -13.44 2.01 -5.79
N GLY A 81 -13.91 2.50 -4.66
CA GLY A 81 -13.41 2.13 -3.33
C GLY A 81 -12.50 3.21 -2.76
N PRO A 82 -12.21 3.17 -1.45
CA PRO A 82 -11.21 4.05 -0.85
C PRO A 82 -9.83 3.80 -1.47
N CYS A 83 -8.95 4.80 -1.43
CA CYS A 83 -7.56 4.60 -1.81
C CYS A 83 -6.92 3.55 -0.91
N ILE A 84 -6.15 2.66 -1.52
CA ILE A 84 -5.34 1.66 -0.84
C ILE A 84 -4.05 2.37 -0.39
N PRO A 85 -3.80 2.54 0.91
CA PRO A 85 -2.54 3.10 1.38
C PRO A 85 -1.38 2.12 1.16
N PRO A 86 -0.12 2.58 1.25
CA PRO A 86 1.03 1.69 1.19
C PRO A 86 1.00 0.69 2.34
N GLY A 87 0.68 -0.57 2.04
CA GLY A 87 0.80 -1.69 2.99
C GLY A 87 2.02 -2.55 2.68
N PRO A 88 2.61 -3.24 3.67
CA PRO A 88 3.62 -4.26 3.42
C PRO A 88 2.97 -5.43 2.65
N THR A 89 3.28 -5.59 1.36
CA THR A 89 2.64 -6.58 0.49
C THR A 89 3.18 -7.99 0.69
N THR A 90 4.45 -8.11 1.07
CA THR A 90 5.10 -9.39 1.36
C THR A 90 6.33 -9.18 2.22
N VAL A 91 6.47 -9.95 3.29
CA VAL A 91 7.69 -10.04 4.09
C VAL A 91 8.51 -11.23 3.59
N MET A 92 9.66 -10.98 2.98
CA MET A 92 10.61 -12.01 2.56
C MET A 92 11.70 -12.18 3.62
N ILE A 93 11.70 -13.34 4.28
CA ILE A 93 12.77 -13.74 5.18
C ILE A 93 13.81 -14.48 4.34
N GLU A 94 15.04 -13.96 4.23
CA GLU A 94 16.11 -14.69 3.55
C GLU A 94 16.87 -15.59 4.54
N PRO A 95 16.68 -16.92 4.49
CA PRO A 95 17.75 -17.85 4.76
C PRO A 95 18.17 -18.57 3.47
N ARG A 96 19.44 -18.96 3.38
CA ARG A 96 19.80 -20.12 2.55
C ARG A 96 19.06 -21.32 3.16
N VAL A 97 17.96 -21.72 2.55
CA VAL A 97 17.13 -22.84 3.02
C VAL A 97 17.94 -24.14 2.89
N MET A 98 18.24 -24.77 4.03
CA MET A 98 18.61 -26.19 4.09
C MET A 98 17.31 -27.02 4.18
N PRO A 99 17.31 -28.31 3.79
CA PRO A 99 16.08 -29.09 3.57
C PRO A 99 15.17 -29.32 4.79
N ASP A 100 15.55 -28.87 5.99
CA ASP A 100 14.91 -29.29 7.24
C ASP A 100 14.38 -28.12 8.11
N ASP A 101 14.26 -26.90 7.57
CA ASP A 101 13.80 -25.75 8.35
C ASP A 101 12.74 -24.91 7.65
N VAL A 102 11.69 -24.54 8.41
CA VAL A 102 10.59 -23.67 7.97
C VAL A 102 10.61 -22.34 8.75
N HIS A 103 11.76 -21.85 9.22
CA HIS A 103 12.20 -20.43 9.18
C HIS A 103 13.29 -20.08 10.22
N THR A 104 14.39 -20.84 10.31
CA THR A 104 15.73 -20.34 10.66
C THR A 104 16.68 -21.52 10.73
N GLY A 105 17.36 -21.85 9.62
CA GLY A 105 18.48 -22.80 9.69
C GLY A 105 19.47 -22.38 10.80
N PRO A 106 20.38 -23.27 11.24
CA PRO A 106 21.22 -23.08 12.45
C PRO A 106 22.04 -21.77 12.53
N SER A 107 22.09 -21.02 11.44
CA SER A 107 22.76 -19.73 11.29
C SER A 107 21.88 -18.51 11.62
N GLY A 108 20.58 -18.67 11.89
CA GLY A 108 19.65 -17.57 12.15
C GLY A 108 19.26 -16.74 10.90
N VAL A 109 18.55 -15.63 11.11
CA VAL A 109 18.21 -14.64 10.06
C VAL A 109 19.19 -13.46 10.11
N PRO A 110 20.10 -13.32 9.13
CA PRO A 110 21.02 -12.18 9.10
C PRO A 110 20.40 -10.91 8.49
N GLN A 111 19.33 -11.06 7.69
CA GLN A 111 18.61 -9.94 7.10
C GLN A 111 17.15 -10.27 6.79
N LEU A 112 16.31 -9.25 6.86
CA LEU A 112 14.90 -9.29 6.47
C LEU A 112 14.66 -8.33 5.30
N ARG A 113 13.85 -8.73 4.33
CA ARG A 113 13.40 -7.85 3.25
C ARG A 113 11.89 -7.70 3.30
N ILE A 114 11.41 -6.47 3.28
CA ILE A 114 9.99 -6.13 3.30
C ILE A 114 9.68 -5.47 1.97
N LEU A 115 8.77 -6.07 1.21
CA LEU A 115 8.26 -5.52 -0.04
C LEU A 115 7.03 -4.67 0.26
N TRP A 116 7.01 -3.50 -0.35
CA TRP A 116 5.94 -2.52 -0.26
C TRP A 116 5.17 -2.48 -1.59
N SER A 117 3.91 -2.08 -1.55
CA SER A 117 3.08 -1.89 -2.77
C SER A 117 3.59 -0.77 -3.67
N GLU A 118 4.35 0.17 -3.12
CA GLU A 118 4.99 1.30 -3.78
C GLU A 118 6.32 1.66 -3.06
N PRO A 119 7.18 2.51 -3.63
CA PRO A 119 8.36 2.99 -2.93
C PRO A 119 8.01 3.74 -1.64
N VAL A 120 8.71 3.47 -0.54
CA VAL A 120 8.46 4.12 0.76
C VAL A 120 9.65 4.93 1.23
N ARG A 121 9.38 6.05 1.89
CA ARG A 121 10.37 6.89 2.57
C ARG A 121 10.31 6.64 4.07
N PHE A 122 11.47 6.42 4.67
CA PHE A 122 11.61 6.18 6.10
C PHE A 122 13.00 6.61 6.62
N ALA A 123 13.07 6.83 7.93
CA ALA A 123 14.26 7.04 8.72
C ALA A 123 14.53 5.84 9.65
N ALA A 124 15.74 5.79 10.24
CA ALA A 124 16.10 4.71 11.15
C ALA A 124 15.24 4.68 12.43
N GLU A 125 14.71 5.82 12.86
CA GLU A 125 13.80 5.93 14.00
C GLU A 125 12.39 5.40 13.75
N ASP A 126 12.00 5.22 12.48
CA ASP A 126 10.68 4.71 12.13
C ASP A 126 10.59 3.19 12.30
N VAL A 127 11.71 2.50 12.54
CA VAL A 127 11.75 1.06 12.74
C VAL A 127 12.21 0.77 14.17
N ASN A 128 11.56 -0.19 14.82
CA ASN A 128 11.97 -0.70 16.10
C ASN A 128 11.97 -2.22 16.05
N VAL A 129 13.06 -2.85 16.48
CA VAL A 129 13.19 -4.31 16.54
C VAL A 129 13.54 -4.70 17.96
N VAL A 130 12.69 -5.52 18.57
CA VAL A 130 12.92 -6.05 19.92
C VAL A 130 12.86 -7.57 19.92
N ASP A 131 13.62 -8.20 20.80
CA ASP A 131 13.51 -9.63 21.05
C ASP A 131 12.35 -9.97 22.01
N GLU A 132 12.17 -11.25 22.30
CA GLU A 132 11.17 -11.80 23.23
C GLU A 132 11.20 -11.20 24.64
N SER A 133 12.32 -10.63 25.08
CA SER A 133 12.47 -9.96 26.37
C SER A 133 12.24 -8.44 26.28
N GLY A 134 11.90 -7.93 25.09
CA GLY A 134 11.75 -6.51 24.83
C GLY A 134 13.08 -5.77 24.71
N VAL A 135 14.21 -6.49 24.57
CA VAL A 135 15.53 -5.85 24.42
C VAL A 135 15.71 -5.43 22.96
N PRO A 136 16.14 -4.18 22.69
CA PRO A 136 16.40 -3.71 21.33
C PRO A 136 17.46 -4.56 20.63
N VAL A 137 17.19 -4.90 19.38
CA VAL A 137 18.13 -5.57 18.48
C VAL A 137 18.86 -4.52 17.65
N GLU A 138 20.15 -4.69 17.45
CA GLU A 138 20.95 -3.81 16.60
C GLU A 138 20.80 -4.20 15.12
N TYR A 139 20.45 -3.23 14.28
CA TYR A 139 20.24 -3.42 12.85
C TYR A 139 20.54 -2.14 12.06
N VAL A 140 20.61 -2.27 10.73
CA VAL A 140 20.66 -1.18 9.77
C VAL A 140 19.49 -1.33 8.80
N ALA A 141 18.67 -0.30 8.67
CA ALA A 141 17.60 -0.24 7.67
C ALA A 141 18.11 0.42 6.38
N GLU A 142 17.92 -0.25 5.25
CA GLU A 142 18.34 0.20 3.93
C GLU A 142 17.14 0.17 2.95
N GLY A 143 17.22 0.96 1.87
CA GLY A 143 16.21 0.94 0.81
C GLY A 143 15.10 1.99 0.96
N THR A 144 15.34 3.10 1.65
CA THR A 144 14.45 4.28 1.57
C THR A 144 14.30 4.74 0.12
N ASP A 145 13.14 5.29 -0.20
CA ASP A 145 12.71 5.69 -1.54
C ASP A 145 12.68 4.50 -2.54
N THR A 146 12.56 3.27 -2.04
CA THR A 146 12.41 2.06 -2.87
C THR A 146 11.26 1.19 -2.36
N ALA A 147 10.76 0.29 -3.21
CA ALA A 147 9.71 -0.66 -2.83
C ALA A 147 10.24 -1.83 -1.97
N MET A 148 11.54 -1.85 -1.63
CA MET A 148 12.17 -2.92 -0.87
C MET A 148 12.98 -2.35 0.30
N MET A 149 12.41 -2.44 1.50
CA MET A 149 13.12 -2.15 2.74
C MET A 149 13.91 -3.38 3.17
N THR A 150 15.19 -3.22 3.51
CA THR A 150 16.04 -4.30 4.01
C THR A 150 16.52 -3.97 5.42
N LEU A 151 16.23 -4.84 6.39
CA LEU A 151 16.81 -4.79 7.73
C LEU A 151 17.99 -5.74 7.80
N ARG A 152 19.21 -5.22 7.94
CA ARG A 152 20.43 -6.02 8.17
C ARG A 152 20.73 -6.06 9.65
N PHE A 153 20.75 -7.24 10.25
CA PHE A 153 20.99 -7.38 11.68
C PHE A 153 22.50 -7.48 11.97
N ALA A 154 22.97 -6.81 13.03
CA ALA A 154 24.37 -6.88 13.44
C ALA A 154 24.78 -8.30 13.89
N ALA A 155 23.82 -9.04 14.46
CA ALA A 155 23.91 -10.46 14.74
C ALA A 155 22.66 -11.16 14.19
N ALA A 156 22.83 -12.39 13.70
CA ALA A 156 21.71 -13.15 13.16
C ALA A 156 20.63 -13.41 14.22
N LEU A 157 19.38 -13.16 13.86
CA LEU A 157 18.22 -13.44 14.70
C LEU A 157 18.11 -14.95 14.89
N SER A 158 18.20 -15.40 16.13
CA SER A 158 18.31 -16.82 16.49
C SER A 158 17.50 -17.21 17.74
N ARG A 159 16.77 -16.25 18.32
CA ARG A 159 15.85 -16.49 19.44
C ARG A 159 14.45 -16.87 18.96
N ASP A 160 13.58 -17.19 19.91
CA ASP A 160 12.27 -17.75 19.63
C ASP A 160 11.29 -16.70 19.11
N ARG A 161 11.45 -15.43 19.50
CA ARG A 161 10.56 -14.37 19.03
C ARG A 161 11.26 -13.02 18.86
N TYR A 162 10.85 -12.33 17.80
CA TYR A 162 11.16 -10.93 17.57
C TYR A 162 9.91 -10.17 17.15
N VAL A 163 9.81 -8.92 17.60
CA VAL A 163 8.76 -7.99 17.19
C VAL A 163 9.42 -6.83 16.47
N ILE A 164 9.00 -6.60 15.24
CA ILE A 164 9.42 -5.48 14.42
C ILE A 164 8.21 -4.55 14.32
N THR A 165 8.40 -3.31 14.70
CA THR A 165 7.39 -2.24 14.62
C THR A 165 7.88 -1.22 13.62
N ILE A 166 7.06 -0.87 12.65
CA ILE A 166 7.33 0.15 11.64
C ILE A 166 6.28 1.23 11.85
N ALA A 167 6.72 2.43 12.19
CA ALA A 167 5.85 3.54 12.55
C ALA A 167 5.06 4.06 11.34
N ASP A 168 3.90 4.65 11.62
CA ASP A 168 3.08 5.35 10.63
C ASP A 168 3.73 6.62 10.05
N THR A 169 4.88 7.03 10.58
CA THR A 169 5.73 8.07 10.01
C THR A 169 6.39 7.65 8.69
N VAL A 170 6.40 6.34 8.37
CA VAL A 170 6.77 5.85 7.04
C VAL A 170 5.69 6.24 6.04
N THR A 171 6.11 6.82 4.91
CA THR A 171 5.18 7.32 3.88
C THR A 171 5.47 6.70 2.52
N GLY A 172 4.43 6.40 1.74
CA GLY A 172 4.57 6.11 0.31
C GLY A 172 5.06 7.32 -0.48
N LEU A 173 5.88 7.09 -1.49
CA LEU A 173 6.37 8.15 -2.38
C LEU A 173 5.39 8.51 -3.48
N ASP A 174 4.59 7.57 -3.97
CA ASP A 174 3.63 7.85 -5.04
C ASP A 174 2.31 8.33 -4.42
N SER A 175 1.89 7.73 -3.30
CA SER A 175 0.68 8.13 -2.56
C SER A 175 0.85 9.39 -1.70
N GLU A 176 2.06 9.69 -1.23
CA GLU A 176 2.33 10.69 -0.18
C GLU A 176 1.52 10.46 1.11
N LEU A 177 1.06 9.22 1.34
CA LEU A 177 0.29 8.83 2.52
C LEU A 177 1.14 8.02 3.51
N PRO A 178 0.83 8.10 4.82
CA PRO A 178 1.28 7.12 5.80
C PRO A 178 0.99 5.69 5.36
N ILE A 179 1.82 4.74 5.81
CA ILE A 179 1.54 3.32 5.64
C ILE A 179 0.21 2.91 6.30
N ASP A 180 -0.42 1.87 5.77
CA ASP A 180 -1.50 1.14 6.44
C ASP A 180 -0.88 0.12 7.39
N GLY A 181 -0.58 0.54 8.61
CA GLY A 181 0.16 -0.30 9.54
C GLY A 181 -0.69 -1.43 10.13
N ASP A 182 -1.99 -1.22 10.31
CA ASP A 182 -2.90 -2.21 10.86
C ASP A 182 -3.70 -3.01 9.80
N ASP A 183 -3.44 -2.76 8.51
CA ASP A 183 -4.02 -3.44 7.35
C ASP A 183 -5.56 -3.33 7.33
N ASP A 184 -6.09 -2.16 7.72
CA ASP A 184 -7.53 -1.89 7.79
C ASP A 184 -8.08 -1.18 6.53
N GLY A 185 -7.20 -0.88 5.58
CA GLY A 185 -7.47 -0.13 4.37
C GLY A 185 -7.36 1.38 4.55
N ARG A 186 -6.78 1.87 5.66
CA ARG A 186 -6.61 3.30 5.94
C ARG A 186 -5.17 3.61 6.32
N ALA A 187 -4.71 4.77 5.88
CA ALA A 187 -3.39 5.26 6.24
C ALA A 187 -3.33 5.54 7.75
N GLY A 188 -2.26 5.07 8.38
CA GLY A 188 -1.98 5.24 9.81
C GLY A 188 -1.73 3.91 10.53
N GLY A 189 -1.40 4.02 11.81
CA GLY A 189 -1.11 2.86 12.65
C GLY A 189 0.28 2.28 12.41
N ASP A 190 0.83 1.63 13.43
CA ASP A 190 2.15 1.01 13.32
C ASP A 190 2.01 -0.40 12.72
N ALA A 191 2.81 -0.69 11.69
CA ALA A 191 2.95 -2.05 11.18
C ALA A 191 3.73 -2.91 12.18
N VAL A 192 3.09 -3.96 12.69
CA VAL A 192 3.69 -4.90 13.63
C VAL A 192 3.93 -6.24 12.94
N ILE A 193 5.20 -6.54 12.66
CA ILE A 193 5.65 -7.82 12.12
C ILE A 193 6.21 -8.66 13.26
N VAL A 194 5.57 -9.80 13.53
CA VAL A 194 6.04 -10.75 14.56
C VAL A 194 6.74 -11.92 13.88
N LEU A 195 8.02 -12.10 14.18
CA LEU A 195 8.78 -13.29 13.81
C LEU A 195 8.73 -14.25 15.00
N GLU A 196 8.05 -15.39 14.85
CA GLU A 196 8.00 -16.44 15.86
C GLU A 196 8.62 -17.73 15.32
N HIS A 197 9.45 -18.38 16.11
CA HIS A 197 9.95 -19.72 15.85
C HIS A 197 8.83 -20.73 16.15
N ARG A 198 8.08 -21.16 15.12
CA ARG A 198 7.08 -22.22 15.28
C ARG A 198 7.69 -23.58 14.99
N ARG A 199 7.59 -24.50 15.95
CA ARG A 199 8.01 -25.89 15.75
C ARG A 199 6.96 -26.62 14.94
N ARG A 200 7.35 -27.74 14.33
CA ARG A 200 6.47 -28.60 13.51
C ARG A 200 5.18 -29.10 14.22
N ALA A 201 5.08 -28.96 15.54
CA ALA A 201 4.01 -29.52 16.38
C ALA A 201 2.96 -28.50 16.85
N ASP A 202 3.08 -27.23 16.49
CA ASP A 202 2.26 -26.13 17.04
C ASP A 202 0.95 -25.90 16.26
N PHE A 203 0.36 -26.93 15.65
CA PHE A 203 -0.70 -26.75 14.66
C PHE A 203 -1.96 -27.53 14.99
N THR A 204 -3.14 -26.93 14.76
CA THR A 204 -4.39 -27.47 15.35
C THR A 204 -5.62 -27.50 14.41
N GLY A 205 -5.47 -27.20 13.11
CA GLY A 205 -6.49 -27.49 12.09
C GLY A 205 -7.83 -26.75 12.25
N ASP A 206 -7.82 -25.53 12.81
CA ASP A 206 -9.01 -24.73 13.13
C ASP A 206 -9.24 -23.54 12.16
N ASN A 207 -8.64 -23.60 10.96
CA ASN A 207 -8.72 -22.56 9.94
C ASN A 207 -8.02 -21.23 10.31
N ARG A 208 -7.06 -21.28 11.23
CA ARG A 208 -5.97 -20.29 11.40
C ARG A 208 -4.69 -20.89 10.81
N ILE A 209 -3.77 -20.07 10.28
CA ILE A 209 -2.51 -20.59 9.70
C ILE A 209 -1.68 -21.24 10.81
N ASP A 210 -1.58 -22.56 10.71
CA ASP A 210 -0.82 -23.47 11.56
C ASP A 210 -0.33 -24.66 10.67
N LEU A 211 1.00 -24.86 10.48
CA LEU A 211 1.70 -25.90 9.65
C LEU A 211 1.30 -27.41 9.79
N GLU A 212 0.24 -27.82 10.50
CA GLU A 212 -0.35 -29.17 10.37
C GLU A 212 -1.12 -29.24 9.04
N ASP A 213 -1.65 -28.11 8.59
CA ASP A 213 -2.25 -27.99 7.27
C ASP A 213 -1.20 -28.08 6.15
N LEU A 214 0.07 -27.73 6.42
CA LEU A 214 1.15 -27.87 5.45
C LEU A 214 1.65 -29.33 5.34
N ALA A 215 1.62 -30.11 6.42
CA ALA A 215 2.00 -31.52 6.40
C ALA A 215 0.95 -32.41 5.70
N ARG A 216 -0.35 -32.08 5.84
CA ARG A 216 -1.43 -32.74 5.09
C ARG A 216 -1.33 -32.47 3.58
N PHE A 217 -0.91 -31.26 3.20
CA PHE A 217 -0.60 -30.90 1.82
C PHE A 217 0.56 -31.71 1.23
N ALA A 218 1.58 -32.06 2.05
CA ALA A 218 2.72 -32.87 1.61
C ALA A 218 2.39 -34.36 1.40
N GLU A 219 1.50 -34.95 2.22
CA GLU A 219 1.07 -36.34 2.02
C GLU A 219 0.13 -36.52 0.81
N ASP A 220 -0.71 -35.53 0.51
CA ASP A 220 -1.55 -35.54 -0.68
C ASP A 220 -0.74 -35.32 -1.97
N TRP A 221 0.33 -34.52 -1.92
CA TRP A 221 1.26 -34.33 -3.06
C TRP A 221 2.08 -35.58 -3.41
N LEU A 222 2.38 -36.44 -2.43
CA LEU A 222 3.07 -37.73 -2.64
C LEU A 222 2.16 -38.84 -3.18
N ARG A 223 0.85 -38.58 -3.33
CA ARG A 223 -0.14 -39.52 -3.90
C ARG A 223 -0.47 -39.27 -5.38
N ILE A 224 0.06 -38.21 -5.99
CA ILE A 224 -0.19 -37.86 -7.41
C ILE A 224 0.94 -38.38 -8.31
N GLU A 225 1.29 -39.66 -8.16
CA GLU A 225 1.95 -40.44 -9.23
C GLU A 225 0.94 -41.39 -9.87
#